data_AF-A0A401W8Y1-F1
#
_entry.id   AF-A0A401W8Y1-F1
#
_cell.length_a   1.000
_cell.length_b   1.000
_cell.length_c   1.000
_cell.angle_alpha   90.00
_cell.angle_beta   90.00
_cell.angle_gamma   90.00
#
_symmetry.space_group_name_H-M   'P 1'
#
loop_
_entity.id
_entity.type
_entity.pdbx_description
1 polymer ?
#
loop_
_entity_poly.entity_id
_entity_poly.type
_entity_poly.pdbx_seq_one_letter_code
_entity_poly.pdbx_strand_id
1 'polypeptide(L)'
;MNGVRYVDLVSNLVKKNALRAGTITAGTALMLLMSSPAFALTRDDGDDPGPGLSVVQTLGLYVAAPIVLFLVIAGLVMAGDKSRKQSKA
;
A
#
# COMPACT_ATOMS: atom_id res chain seq x y z
N MET A 1 14.84 45.78 40.81
CA MET A 1 13.97 44.63 41.12
C MET A 1 13.31 43.98 39.89
N ASN A 2 13.52 44.48 38.66
CA ASN A 2 12.84 43.97 37.45
C ASN A 2 13.57 42.80 36.76
N GLY A 3 14.91 42.74 36.85
CA GLY A 3 15.71 41.69 36.20
C GLY A 3 15.54 40.29 36.81
N VAL A 4 15.51 40.18 38.13
CA VAL A 4 15.32 38.89 38.83
C VAL A 4 13.97 38.28 38.48
N ARG A 5 12.92 39.10 38.49
CA ARG A 5 11.56 38.66 38.15
C ARG A 5 11.44 38.21 36.70
N TYR A 6 12.18 38.84 35.78
CA TYR A 6 12.23 38.42 34.38
C TYR A 6 12.92 37.07 34.20
N VAL A 7 14.07 36.86 34.86
CA VAL A 7 14.79 35.58 34.85
C VAL A 7 13.93 34.45 35.44
N ASP A 8 13.21 34.71 36.52
CA ASP A 8 12.28 33.73 37.12
C ASP A 8 11.12 33.38 36.19
N LEU A 9 10.58 34.36 35.46
CA LEU A 9 9.51 34.12 34.48
C LEU A 9 9.99 33.26 33.30
N VAL A 10 11.14 33.61 32.72
CA VAL A 10 11.71 32.86 31.59
C VAL A 10 12.11 31.46 32.01
N SER A 11 12.75 31.29 33.18
CA SER A 11 13.16 29.96 33.67
C SER A 11 11.94 29.05 33.93
N ASN A 12 10.85 29.57 34.48
CA ASN A 12 9.61 28.81 34.66
C ASN A 12 8.94 28.45 33.32
N LEU A 13 9.01 29.34 32.33
CA LEU A 13 8.51 29.06 30.99
C LEU A 13 9.30 27.93 30.33
N VAL A 14 10.64 27.98 30.41
CA VAL A 14 11.52 26.93 29.87
C VAL A 14 11.24 25.59 30.53
N LYS A 15 11.11 25.53 31.87
CA LYS A 15 10.80 24.29 32.60
C LYS A 15 9.46 23.68 32.16
N LYS A 16 8.42 24.49 31.97
CA LYS A 16 7.10 24.02 31.51
C LYS A 16 7.14 23.49 30.09
N ASN A 17 7.84 24.18 29.19
CA ASN A 17 7.96 23.76 27.80
C ASN A 17 8.80 22.48 27.67
N ALA A 18 9.89 22.37 28.43
CA ALA A 18 10.71 21.18 28.49
C ALA A 18 9.91 19.96 29.00
N LEU A 19 9.12 20.12 30.06
CA LEU A 19 8.26 19.06 30.58
C LEU A 19 7.22 18.61 29.53
N ARG A 20 6.54 19.55 28.87
CA ARG A 20 5.56 19.25 27.82
C ARG A 20 6.21 18.52 26.64
N ALA A 21 7.32 19.04 26.13
CA ALA A 21 8.05 18.43 25.02
C ALA A 21 8.52 17.01 25.38
N GLY A 22 9.03 16.82 26.60
CA GLY A 22 9.42 15.51 27.11
C GLY A 22 8.25 14.53 27.17
N THR A 23 7.11 14.96 27.73
CA THR A 23 5.91 14.10 27.84
C THR A 23 5.34 13.70 26.47
N ILE A 24 5.29 14.62 25.51
CA ILE A 24 4.79 14.33 24.15
C ILE A 24 5.75 13.36 23.46
N THR A 25 7.05 13.63 23.51
CA THR A 25 8.06 12.77 22.88
C THR A 25 8.01 11.36 23.46
N ALA A 26 7.96 11.22 24.79
CA ALA A 26 7.88 9.92 25.44
C ALA A 26 6.57 9.19 25.14
N GLY A 27 5.43 9.90 25.19
CA GLY A 27 4.12 9.32 24.88
C GLY A 27 4.01 8.87 23.42
N THR A 28 4.45 9.70 22.47
CA THR A 28 4.48 9.35 21.05
C THR A 28 5.46 8.22 20.77
N ALA A 29 6.66 8.24 21.37
CA ALA A 29 7.63 7.16 21.20
C ALA A 29 7.08 5.81 21.73
N LEU A 30 6.39 5.82 22.88
CA LEU A 30 5.74 4.63 23.41
C LEU A 30 4.63 4.13 22.47
N MET A 31 3.76 5.02 21.99
CA MET A 31 2.70 4.66 21.04
C MET A 31 3.26 4.10 19.74
N LEU A 32 4.30 4.73 19.19
CA LEU A 32 4.99 4.24 18.01
C LEU A 32 5.65 2.88 18.25
N LEU A 33 6.23 2.65 19.43
CA LEU A 33 6.82 1.35 19.78
C LEU A 33 5.74 0.26 19.79
N MET A 34 4.58 0.53 20.39
CA MET A 34 3.43 -0.40 20.43
C MET A 34 2.81 -0.65 19.05
N SER A 35 2.89 0.32 18.13
CA SER A 35 2.40 0.20 16.75
C SER A 35 3.49 -0.19 15.74
N SER A 36 4.73 -0.42 16.16
CA SER A 36 5.80 -0.74 15.22
C SER A 36 5.74 -2.22 14.81
N PRO A 37 5.89 -2.52 13.50
CA PRO A 37 5.91 -3.90 13.00
C PRO A 37 7.12 -4.72 13.49
N ALA A 38 8.02 -4.14 14.30
CA ALA A 38 9.23 -4.79 14.81
C ALA A 38 8.97 -5.94 15.81
N PHE A 39 7.75 -6.07 16.34
CA PHE A 39 7.33 -7.24 17.14
C PHE A 39 6.68 -8.37 16.32
N ALA A 40 6.58 -8.21 15.00
CA ALA A 40 6.10 -9.25 14.09
C ALA A 40 7.25 -10.21 13.73
N LEU A 41 7.62 -11.08 14.67
CA LEU A 41 8.19 -12.40 14.33
C LEU A 41 7.07 -13.42 14.02
N THR A 42 5.88 -12.95 13.66
CA THR A 42 4.88 -13.76 12.96
C THR A 42 5.41 -13.98 11.55
N ARG A 43 5.91 -15.19 11.26
CA ARG A 43 6.08 -15.64 9.88
C ARG A 43 4.73 -15.45 9.20
N ASP A 44 4.68 -14.47 8.31
CA ASP A 44 3.50 -14.13 7.53
C ASP A 44 3.51 -15.04 6.30
N ASP A 45 2.37 -15.63 5.98
CA ASP A 45 2.22 -16.47 4.78
C ASP A 45 2.45 -15.67 3.47
N GLY A 46 2.65 -14.35 3.57
CA GLY A 46 3.18 -13.51 2.51
C GLY A 46 4.68 -13.69 2.20
N ASP A 47 5.48 -14.26 3.11
CA ASP A 47 6.90 -14.55 2.88
C ASP A 47 7.12 -15.87 2.12
N ASP A 48 6.14 -16.78 2.12
CA ASP A 48 6.19 -18.04 1.36
C ASP A 48 5.13 -18.03 0.26
N PRO A 49 5.46 -17.53 -0.95
CA PRO A 49 4.51 -17.41 -2.05
C PRO A 49 4.06 -18.77 -2.62
N GLY A 50 4.46 -19.89 -2.01
CA GLY A 50 4.20 -21.23 -2.51
C GLY A 50 5.01 -21.56 -3.76
N PRO A 51 4.80 -22.74 -4.35
CA PRO A 51 5.52 -23.14 -5.55
C PRO A 51 5.12 -22.23 -6.73
N GLY A 52 6.12 -21.54 -7.30
CA GLY A 52 5.92 -20.68 -8.47
C GLY A 52 5.44 -21.46 -9.70
N LEU A 53 4.67 -20.77 -10.56
CA LEU A 53 4.20 -21.34 -11.82
C LEU A 53 5.39 -21.70 -12.73
N SER A 54 5.28 -22.84 -13.43
CA SER A 54 6.21 -23.16 -14.50
C SER A 54 6.11 -22.14 -15.64
N VAL A 55 7.20 -21.94 -16.38
CA VAL A 55 7.26 -21.00 -17.53
C VAL A 55 6.14 -21.27 -18.53
N VAL A 56 5.83 -22.54 -18.77
CA VAL A 56 4.76 -22.94 -19.70
C VAL A 56 3.39 -22.52 -19.17
N GLN A 57 3.11 -22.68 -17.88
CA GLN A 57 1.85 -22.24 -17.30
C GLN A 57 1.71 -20.72 -17.34
N THR A 58 2.78 -19.99 -17.03
CA THR A 58 2.78 -18.52 -17.10
C THR A 58 2.51 -18.03 -18.52
N LEU A 59 3.21 -18.55 -19.52
CA LEU A 59 2.98 -18.17 -20.91
C LEU A 59 1.61 -18.63 -21.41
N GLY A 60 1.17 -19.82 -21.02
CA GLY A 60 -0.16 -20.34 -21.35
C GLY A 60 -1.29 -19.44 -20.84
N LEU A 61 -1.24 -19.08 -19.55
CA LEU A 61 -2.29 -18.28 -18.91
C LEU A 61 -2.25 -16.81 -19.29
N TYR A 62 -1.06 -16.19 -19.34
CA TYR A 62 -0.93 -14.74 -19.48
C TYR A 62 -0.63 -14.28 -20.92
N VAL A 63 -0.34 -15.19 -21.85
CA VAL A 63 -0.07 -14.85 -23.26
C VAL A 63 -1.01 -15.59 -24.19
N ALA A 64 -1.04 -16.92 -24.11
CA ALA A 64 -1.87 -17.71 -25.02
C ALA A 64 -3.36 -17.49 -24.77
N ALA A 65 -3.82 -17.51 -23.51
CA ALA A 65 -5.25 -17.34 -23.22
C ALA A 65 -5.80 -15.96 -23.66
N PRO A 66 -5.12 -14.82 -23.44
CA PRO A 66 -5.52 -13.53 -24.02
C PRO A 66 -5.58 -13.52 -25.55
N ILE A 67 -4.62 -14.15 -26.24
CA ILE A 67 -4.63 -14.23 -27.71
C ILE A 67 -5.83 -15.03 -28.21
N VAL A 68 -6.08 -16.20 -27.61
CA VAL A 68 -7.22 -17.05 -27.98
C VAL A 68 -8.53 -16.29 -27.75
N LEU A 69 -8.68 -15.63 -26.60
CA LEU A 69 -9.86 -14.83 -26.29
C LEU A 69 -10.08 -13.73 -27.33
N PHE A 70 -9.02 -13.02 -27.73
CA PHE A 70 -9.08 -12.00 -28.76
C PHE A 70 -9.54 -12.58 -30.11
N LEU A 71 -8.96 -13.69 -30.55
CA LEU A 71 -9.32 -14.33 -31.82
C LEU A 71 -10.77 -14.81 -31.83
N VAL A 72 -11.26 -15.35 -30.71
CA VAL A 72 -12.66 -15.74 -30.57
C VAL A 72 -13.57 -14.52 -30.73
N ILE A 73 -13.28 -13.42 -30.03
CA ILE A 73 -14.08 -12.19 -30.14
C ILE A 73 -14.04 -11.63 -31.56
N ALA A 74 -12.86 -11.51 -32.15
CA ALA A 74 -12.70 -11.00 -33.51
C ALA A 74 -13.45 -11.87 -34.54
N GLY A 75 -13.38 -13.20 -34.39
CA GLY A 75 -14.10 -14.14 -35.24
C GLY A 75 -15.63 -13.99 -35.11
N LEU A 76 -16.12 -13.88 -33.87
CA LEU A 76 -17.54 -13.65 -33.59
C LEU A 76 -18.04 -12.32 -34.17
N VAL A 77 -17.27 -11.25 -34.02
CA VAL A 77 -17.59 -9.93 -34.60
C VAL A 77 -17.68 -10.03 -36.12
N MET A 78 -16.69 -10.65 -36.78
CA MET A 78 -16.69 -10.77 -38.24
C MET A 78 -17.83 -11.66 -38.76
N ALA A 79 -18.19 -12.72 -38.04
CA ALA A 79 -19.34 -13.55 -38.37
C ALA A 79 -20.66 -12.77 -38.22
N GLY A 80 -20.83 -12.02 -37.13
CA GLY A 80 -21.99 -11.16 -36.88
C GLY A 80 -22.16 -10.06 -37.93
N ASP A 81 -21.08 -9.39 -38.32
CA ASP A 81 -21.10 -8.33 -39.33
C ASP A 81 -21.48 -8.85 -40.73
N LYS A 82 -20.96 -10.02 -41.13
CA LYS A 82 -21.35 -10.66 -42.39
C LYS A 82 -22.84 -10.97 -42.44
N SER A 83 -23.42 -11.49 -41.35
CA SER A 83 -24.86 -11.78 -41.26
C SER A 83 -25.72 -10.53 -41.48
N ARG A 84 -25.34 -9.38 -40.87
CA ARG A 84 -26.08 -8.11 -41.06
C ARG A 84 -25.96 -7.54 -42.48
N LYS A 85 -24.81 -7.72 -43.13
CA LYS A 85 -24.61 -7.27 -44.51
C LYS A 85 -25.42 -8.10 -45.51
N GLN A 86 -25.54 -9.40 -45.28
CA GLN A 86 -26.33 -10.31 -46.12
C GLN A 86 -27.84 -10.09 -45.96
N SER A 87 -28.32 -9.71 -44.77
CA SER A 87 -29.73 -9.35 -44.55
C SER A 87 -30.17 -8.03 -45.19
N LYS A 88 -29.23 -7.17 -45.62
CA LYS A 88 -29.50 -5.86 -46.23
C LYS A 88 -29.31 -5.82 -47.75
N ALA A 89 -28.86 -6.93 -48.34
CA ALA A 89 -28.79 -7.13 -49.79
C ALA A 89 -30.05 -7.88 -50.26
#